data_AF-A0A927SEW2-F1
#
_entry.id   AF-A0A927SEW2-F1
#
_cell.length_a   1.000
_cell.length_b   1.000
_cell.length_c   1.000
_cell.angle_alpha   90.00
_cell.angle_beta   90.00
_cell.angle_gamma   90.00
#
_symmetry.space_group_name_H-M   'P 1'
#
loop_
_entity.id
_entity.type
_entity.pdbx_description
1 polymer ?
#
loop_
_entity_poly.entity_id
_entity_poly.type
_entity_poly.pdbx_seq_one_letter_code
_entity_poly.pdbx_strand_id
1 'polypeptide(L)'
;MLSEVSVMKAIIFNSGVGNRMGGFTEHNHKSMARLKNGETIFHRQLRLLTAEGVNDFIVTTGPFEEQLKAEAADFPQARFTFVRNDIYMKTNYIYSMYLAREFMDDDMIFLHGDLVFSRKLVHDVLASGEKNTATVNFKKALPEKDFKGRVKDGKVLEVSIKIFDDDCFAFQPFYKLEKATASAWIGKVVEFIHKGEDKCYAENALNEIFPALNIRAFSYEDYYIDEIDNLDDYARVTAEILPFDKEDEAYFG
;
A
#
# COMPACT_ATOMS: atom_id res chain seq x y z
N MET A 1 22.78 0.07 -25.11
CA MET A 1 21.92 -0.96 -24.49
C MET A 1 20.69 -0.25 -24.00
N LEU A 2 19.54 -0.48 -24.62
CA LEU A 2 18.27 -0.08 -24.04
C LEU A 2 18.10 -0.97 -22.82
N SER A 3 18.10 -0.39 -21.62
CA SER A 3 17.68 -1.12 -20.42
C SER A 3 16.27 -1.64 -20.69
N GLU A 4 16.05 -2.95 -20.56
CA GLU A 4 14.69 -3.47 -20.41
C GLU A 4 14.02 -2.67 -19.31
N VAL A 5 12.97 -1.94 -19.66
CA VAL A 5 12.11 -1.31 -18.66
C VAL A 5 11.47 -2.49 -17.94
N SER A 6 11.90 -2.77 -16.71
CA SER A 6 11.21 -3.71 -15.83
C SER A 6 9.74 -3.30 -15.78
N VAL A 7 8.84 -4.21 -16.14
CA VAL A 7 7.40 -3.95 -16.16
C VAL A 7 6.91 -4.13 -14.73
N MET A 8 6.92 -3.05 -13.94
CA MET A 8 6.42 -3.10 -12.57
C MET A 8 4.88 -2.98 -12.53
N LYS A 9 4.23 -3.81 -11.72
CA LYS A 9 2.79 -3.71 -11.41
C LYS A 9 2.58 -3.13 -10.01
N ALA A 10 1.37 -2.65 -9.72
CA ALA A 10 0.97 -2.29 -8.37
C ALA A 10 -0.29 -3.05 -7.96
N ILE A 11 -0.31 -3.58 -6.73
CA ILE A 11 -1.53 -4.06 -6.09
C ILE A 11 -1.99 -3.06 -5.03
N ILE A 12 -3.26 -2.67 -5.12
CA ILE A 12 -3.92 -1.75 -4.19
C ILE A 12 -5.02 -2.52 -3.46
N PHE A 13 -4.90 -2.62 -2.13
CA PHE A 13 -5.85 -3.36 -1.31
C PHE A 13 -7.06 -2.49 -0.89
N ASN A 14 -8.18 -2.63 -1.62
CA ASN A 14 -9.43 -1.86 -1.42
C ASN A 14 -10.64 -2.76 -1.08
N SER A 15 -10.41 -3.90 -0.43
CA SER A 15 -11.52 -4.81 -0.06
C SER A 15 -12.22 -4.44 1.25
N GLY A 16 -11.67 -3.51 2.04
CA GLY A 16 -12.18 -3.15 3.37
C GLY A 16 -13.38 -2.18 3.33
N VAL A 17 -14.21 -2.19 4.39
CA VAL A 17 -15.43 -1.38 4.48
C VAL A 17 -15.19 0.03 5.01
N GLY A 18 -14.13 0.24 5.79
CA GLY A 18 -13.78 1.58 6.28
C GLY A 18 -14.74 2.16 7.33
N ASN A 19 -15.41 1.33 8.14
CA ASN A 19 -16.46 1.71 9.11
C ASN A 19 -16.15 2.89 10.06
N ARG A 20 -14.89 3.30 10.19
CA ARG A 20 -14.41 4.38 11.06
C ARG A 20 -14.60 5.78 10.48
N MET A 21 -15.02 5.90 9.21
CA MET A 21 -15.34 7.17 8.55
C MET A 21 -16.82 7.60 8.69
N GLY A 22 -17.59 6.91 9.54
CA GLY A 22 -19.00 7.24 9.80
C GLY A 22 -19.88 7.16 8.55
N GLY A 23 -20.78 8.14 8.39
CA GLY A 23 -21.76 8.16 7.29
C GLY A 23 -21.16 8.24 5.88
N PHE A 24 -19.89 8.65 5.74
CA PHE A 24 -19.24 8.68 4.43
C PHE A 24 -19.16 7.29 3.79
N THR A 25 -18.77 6.29 4.58
CA THR A 25 -18.60 4.90 4.13
C THR A 25 -19.90 4.12 3.99
N GLU A 26 -21.04 4.71 4.33
CA GLU A 26 -22.36 4.11 4.04
C GLU A 26 -22.69 4.13 2.55
N HIS A 27 -22.10 5.06 1.80
CA HIS A 27 -22.39 5.27 0.39
C HIS A 27 -21.15 5.32 -0.51
N ASN A 28 -19.95 5.36 0.08
CA ASN A 28 -18.71 5.51 -0.66
C ASN A 28 -17.66 4.51 -0.19
N HIS A 29 -16.82 4.06 -1.12
CA HIS A 29 -15.58 3.40 -0.73
C HIS A 29 -14.68 4.41 0.00
N LYS A 30 -13.99 3.99 1.06
CA LYS A 30 -13.12 4.84 1.88
C LYS A 30 -12.09 5.63 1.06
N SER A 31 -11.48 4.98 0.07
CA SER A 31 -10.52 5.61 -0.84
C SER A 31 -11.12 6.65 -1.79
N MET A 32 -12.45 6.81 -1.83
CA MET A 32 -13.13 7.90 -2.54
C MET A 32 -13.18 9.20 -1.72
N ALA A 33 -12.66 9.21 -0.49
CA ALA A 33 -12.57 10.43 0.29
C ALA A 33 -11.74 11.47 -0.47
N ARG A 34 -12.33 12.66 -0.68
CA ARG A 34 -11.67 13.75 -1.42
C ARG A 34 -10.72 14.51 -0.53
N LEU A 35 -9.48 14.65 -0.96
CA LEU A 35 -8.49 15.51 -0.34
C LEU A 35 -8.80 16.99 -0.64
N LYS A 36 -8.14 17.91 0.07
CA LYS A 36 -8.35 19.35 -0.07
C LYS A 36 -7.98 19.89 -1.45
N ASN A 37 -7.11 19.19 -2.18
CA ASN A 37 -6.76 19.49 -3.56
C ASN A 37 -7.82 19.00 -4.58
N GLY A 38 -8.87 18.29 -4.13
CA GLY A 38 -10.03 17.88 -4.93
C GLY A 38 -10.00 16.45 -5.46
N GLU A 39 -8.82 15.81 -5.50
CA GLU A 39 -8.68 14.41 -5.91
C GLU A 39 -9.11 13.45 -4.78
N THR A 40 -9.52 12.23 -5.12
CA THR A 40 -9.73 11.18 -4.11
C THR A 40 -8.40 10.53 -3.73
N ILE A 41 -8.37 9.77 -2.62
CA ILE A 41 -7.20 8.96 -2.25
C ILE A 41 -6.83 8.00 -3.39
N PHE A 42 -7.82 7.32 -3.99
CA PHE A 42 -7.58 6.37 -5.06
C PHE A 42 -7.07 7.04 -6.34
N HIS A 43 -7.69 8.15 -6.78
CA HIS A 43 -7.21 8.92 -7.91
C HIS A 43 -5.76 9.37 -7.72
N ARG A 44 -5.42 9.83 -6.51
CA ARG A 44 -4.04 10.20 -6.15
C ARG A 44 -3.08 9.04 -6.35
N GLN A 45 -3.40 7.87 -5.79
CA GLN A 45 -2.56 6.67 -5.89
C GLN A 45 -2.29 6.31 -7.36
N LEU A 46 -3.34 6.27 -8.19
CA LEU A 46 -3.22 5.98 -9.62
C LEU A 46 -2.38 7.03 -10.34
N ARG A 47 -2.68 8.32 -10.15
CA ARG A 47 -1.97 9.44 -10.78
C ARG A 47 -0.48 9.41 -10.46
N LEU A 48 -0.12 9.25 -9.19
CA LEU A 48 1.28 9.26 -8.76
C LEU A 48 2.06 8.04 -9.25
N LEU A 49 1.47 6.84 -9.18
CA LEU A 49 2.11 5.62 -9.68
C LEU A 49 2.27 5.65 -11.20
N THR A 50 1.24 6.10 -11.93
CA THR A 50 1.30 6.26 -13.38
C THR A 50 2.31 7.32 -13.82
N ALA A 51 2.45 8.42 -13.09
CA ALA A 51 3.45 9.46 -13.37
C ALA A 51 4.89 8.95 -13.26
N GLU A 52 5.13 7.89 -12.48
CA GLU A 52 6.42 7.21 -12.35
C GLU A 52 6.52 5.92 -13.20
N GLY A 53 5.60 5.71 -14.14
CA GLY A 53 5.66 4.62 -15.12
C GLY A 53 4.99 3.32 -14.70
N VAL A 54 4.39 3.25 -13.51
CA VAL A 54 3.60 2.08 -13.05
C VAL A 54 2.18 2.18 -13.63
N ASN A 55 1.90 1.36 -14.65
CA ASN A 55 0.69 1.44 -15.46
C ASN A 55 -0.15 0.16 -15.43
N ASP A 56 0.19 -0.83 -14.61
CA ASP A 56 -0.55 -2.09 -14.52
C ASP A 56 -0.98 -2.31 -13.06
N PHE A 57 -2.28 -2.21 -12.82
CA PHE A 57 -2.87 -2.16 -11.49
C PHE A 57 -3.74 -3.38 -11.24
N ILE A 58 -3.52 -4.02 -10.10
CA ILE A 58 -4.41 -5.01 -9.51
C ILE A 58 -5.11 -4.33 -8.35
N VAL A 59 -6.43 -4.27 -8.40
CA VAL A 59 -7.23 -3.59 -7.36
C VAL A 59 -8.12 -4.63 -6.73
N THR A 60 -7.84 -4.96 -5.47
CA THR A 60 -8.75 -5.86 -4.74
C THR A 60 -9.94 -5.05 -4.25
N THR A 61 -11.15 -5.57 -4.41
CA THR A 61 -12.40 -4.85 -4.11
C THR A 61 -13.28 -5.66 -3.16
N GLY A 62 -14.22 -4.97 -2.54
CA GLY A 62 -15.29 -5.58 -1.76
C GLY A 62 -16.56 -4.76 -1.95
N PRO A 63 -16.85 -3.80 -1.06
CA PRO A 63 -17.94 -2.86 -1.27
C PRO A 63 -17.59 -1.82 -2.35
N PHE A 64 -18.62 -1.30 -3.03
CA PHE A 64 -18.54 -0.15 -3.95
C PHE A 64 -17.53 -0.27 -5.11
N GLU A 65 -17.26 -1.48 -5.61
CA GLU A 65 -16.34 -1.74 -6.74
C GLU A 65 -16.59 -0.84 -7.95
N GLU A 66 -17.85 -0.56 -8.28
CA GLU A 66 -18.20 0.27 -9.43
C GLU A 66 -17.70 1.72 -9.31
N GLN A 67 -17.54 2.25 -8.09
CA GLN A 67 -16.93 3.57 -7.88
C GLN A 67 -15.45 3.56 -8.24
N LEU A 68 -14.73 2.51 -7.82
CA LEU A 68 -13.31 2.35 -8.13
C LEU A 68 -13.10 2.16 -9.64
N LYS A 69 -13.95 1.35 -10.30
CA LYS A 69 -13.92 1.20 -11.76
C LYS A 69 -14.19 2.51 -12.50
N ALA A 70 -15.18 3.28 -12.04
CA ALA A 70 -15.53 4.56 -12.65
C ALA A 70 -14.37 5.55 -12.57
N GLU A 71 -13.69 5.64 -11.43
CA GLU A 71 -12.53 6.54 -11.28
C GLU A 71 -11.28 6.03 -12.01
N ALA A 72 -11.08 4.71 -12.08
CA ALA A 72 -10.00 4.12 -12.89
C ALA A 72 -10.14 4.41 -14.40
N ALA A 73 -11.37 4.65 -14.88
CA ALA A 73 -11.62 5.01 -16.28
C ALA A 73 -10.99 6.36 -16.69
N ASP A 74 -10.63 7.22 -15.72
CA ASP A 74 -9.90 8.47 -15.97
C ASP A 74 -8.43 8.22 -16.38
N PHE A 75 -7.94 6.97 -16.30
CA PHE A 75 -6.57 6.57 -16.62
C PHE A 75 -6.53 5.58 -17.81
N PRO A 76 -6.90 5.99 -19.03
CA PRO A 76 -6.98 5.09 -20.19
C PRO A 76 -5.63 4.50 -20.64
N GLN A 77 -4.52 5.08 -20.20
CA GLN A 77 -3.16 4.57 -20.42
C GLN A 77 -2.80 3.38 -19.50
N ALA A 78 -3.51 3.22 -18.39
CA ALA A 78 -3.27 2.18 -17.41
C ALA A 78 -4.15 0.94 -17.67
N ARG A 79 -3.64 -0.23 -17.28
CA ARG A 79 -4.34 -1.51 -17.29
C ARG A 79 -4.82 -1.82 -15.89
N PHE A 80 -6.04 -2.33 -15.77
CA PHE A 80 -6.66 -2.63 -14.48
C PHE A 80 -7.19 -4.05 -14.45
N THR A 81 -6.85 -4.76 -13.38
CA THR A 81 -7.45 -6.05 -13.00
C THR A 81 -8.15 -5.88 -11.66
N PHE A 82 -9.48 -5.90 -11.66
CA PHE A 82 -10.29 -5.84 -10.45
C PHE A 82 -10.55 -7.24 -9.91
N VAL A 83 -10.23 -7.48 -8.64
CA VAL A 83 -10.41 -8.78 -7.99
C VAL A 83 -11.29 -8.63 -6.77
N ARG A 84 -12.53 -9.10 -6.89
CA ARG A 84 -13.54 -8.96 -5.85
C ARG A 84 -13.42 -10.04 -4.78
N ASN A 85 -13.39 -9.64 -3.52
CA ASN A 85 -13.58 -10.52 -2.36
C ASN A 85 -15.05 -10.51 -1.94
N ASP A 86 -15.85 -11.51 -2.32
CA ASP A 86 -17.27 -11.56 -1.98
C ASP A 86 -17.56 -11.80 -0.48
N ILE A 87 -16.56 -12.22 0.29
CA ILE A 87 -16.67 -12.46 1.73
C ILE A 87 -15.82 -11.47 2.54
N TYR A 88 -15.67 -10.25 2.03
CA TYR A 88 -14.88 -9.17 2.65
C TYR A 88 -15.31 -8.84 4.09
N MET A 89 -16.57 -9.12 4.48
CA MET A 89 -17.06 -8.94 5.84
C MET A 89 -16.59 -10.02 6.85
N LYS A 90 -16.10 -11.16 6.35
CA LYS A 90 -15.75 -12.34 7.17
C LYS A 90 -14.26 -12.61 7.24
N THR A 91 -13.49 -11.98 6.35
CA THR A 91 -12.06 -12.19 6.14
C THR A 91 -11.30 -10.90 6.37
N ASN A 92 -9.99 -11.01 6.52
CA ASN A 92 -9.07 -9.88 6.51
C ASN A 92 -8.35 -9.84 5.15
N TYR A 93 -7.57 -8.80 4.88
CA TYR A 93 -7.05 -8.52 3.53
C TYR A 93 -6.10 -9.60 3.00
N ILE A 94 -5.56 -10.48 3.85
CA ILE A 94 -4.81 -11.68 3.43
C ILE A 94 -5.63 -12.55 2.45
N TYR A 95 -6.94 -12.64 2.64
CA TYR A 95 -7.81 -13.40 1.73
C TYR A 95 -7.96 -12.68 0.38
N SER A 96 -8.08 -11.35 0.38
CA SER A 96 -8.09 -10.55 -0.84
C SER A 96 -6.77 -10.69 -1.62
N MET A 97 -5.63 -10.72 -0.92
CA MET A 97 -4.32 -11.02 -1.51
C MET A 97 -4.28 -12.42 -2.12
N TYR A 98 -4.81 -13.42 -1.43
CA TYR A 98 -4.93 -14.78 -1.95
C TYR A 98 -5.78 -14.85 -3.22
N LEU A 99 -6.90 -14.12 -3.30
CA LEU A 99 -7.76 -14.10 -4.48
C LEU A 99 -7.05 -13.47 -5.69
N ALA A 100 -6.20 -12.46 -5.46
CA ALA A 100 -5.47 -11.74 -6.51
C ALA A 100 -4.16 -12.41 -6.95
N ARG A 101 -3.77 -13.52 -6.32
CA ARG A 101 -2.44 -14.14 -6.44
C ARG A 101 -1.96 -14.42 -7.86
N GLU A 102 -2.85 -14.84 -8.75
CA GLU A 102 -2.50 -15.24 -10.11
C GLU A 102 -2.09 -14.03 -10.99
N PHE A 103 -2.39 -12.81 -10.55
CA PHE A 103 -2.07 -11.58 -11.27
C PHE A 103 -0.79 -10.90 -10.76
N MET A 104 -0.28 -11.32 -9.59
CA MET A 104 0.92 -10.77 -8.95
C MET A 104 2.18 -11.53 -9.43
N ASP A 105 2.44 -11.45 -10.74
CA ASP A 105 3.41 -12.25 -11.47
C ASP A 105 4.61 -11.45 -12.01
N ASP A 106 4.87 -10.26 -11.46
CA ASP A 106 5.99 -9.38 -11.85
C ASP A 106 6.66 -8.74 -10.63
N ASP A 107 7.58 -7.80 -10.84
CA ASP A 107 7.99 -6.85 -9.81
C ASP A 107 6.78 -5.99 -9.39
N MET A 108 6.62 -5.77 -8.09
CA MET A 108 5.38 -5.28 -7.51
C MET A 108 5.59 -4.08 -6.58
N ILE A 109 4.69 -3.12 -6.66
CA ILE A 109 4.34 -2.26 -5.52
C ILE A 109 3.15 -2.87 -4.79
N PHE A 110 3.22 -2.98 -3.46
CA PHE A 110 2.09 -3.34 -2.61
C PHE A 110 1.69 -2.13 -1.78
N LEU A 111 0.41 -1.75 -1.81
CA LEU A 111 -0.11 -0.67 -0.97
C LEU A 111 -1.55 -0.90 -0.50
N HIS A 112 -1.88 -0.32 0.66
CA HIS A 112 -3.26 -0.22 1.12
C HIS A 112 -4.00 0.95 0.46
N GLY A 113 -5.31 0.80 0.24
CA GLY A 113 -6.15 1.78 -0.46
C GLY A 113 -6.40 3.10 0.27
N ASP A 114 -6.03 3.19 1.53
CA ASP A 114 -6.21 4.35 2.41
C ASP A 114 -4.95 5.18 2.60
N LEU A 115 -3.84 4.78 1.98
CA LEU A 115 -2.59 5.52 2.00
C LEU A 115 -2.66 6.78 1.12
N VAL A 116 -2.25 7.90 1.69
CA VAL A 116 -2.01 9.17 1.00
C VAL A 116 -0.51 9.45 1.07
N PHE A 117 0.14 9.58 -0.09
CA PHE A 117 1.58 9.81 -0.17
C PHE A 117 1.96 10.89 -1.19
N SER A 118 3.16 11.46 -1.02
CA SER A 118 3.79 12.39 -1.97
C SER A 118 4.35 11.68 -3.22
N ARG A 119 4.47 12.39 -4.34
CA ARG A 119 5.08 11.87 -5.58
C ARG A 119 6.55 11.55 -5.35
N LYS A 120 7.27 12.42 -4.65
CA LYS A 120 8.70 12.23 -4.34
C LYS A 120 8.97 10.90 -3.62
N LEU A 121 8.07 10.45 -2.73
CA LEU A 121 8.18 9.12 -2.09
C LEU A 121 8.21 8.01 -3.14
N VAL A 122 7.23 8.01 -4.05
CA VAL A 122 7.11 7.00 -5.11
C VAL A 122 8.36 7.03 -6.00
N HIS A 123 8.77 8.21 -6.43
CA HIS A 123 9.96 8.41 -7.25
C HIS A 123 11.21 7.80 -6.61
N ASP A 124 11.51 8.16 -5.35
CA ASP A 124 12.74 7.73 -4.69
C ASP A 124 12.69 6.25 -4.24
N VAL A 125 11.50 5.71 -3.93
CA VAL A 125 11.33 4.26 -3.71
C VAL A 125 11.63 3.49 -5.00
N LEU A 126 11.10 3.93 -6.14
CA LEU A 126 11.33 3.27 -7.44
C LEU A 126 12.79 3.42 -7.90
N ALA A 127 13.37 4.60 -7.75
CA ALA A 127 14.76 4.90 -8.11
C ALA A 127 15.80 4.25 -7.17
N SER A 128 15.38 3.78 -5.98
CA SER A 128 16.26 3.07 -5.06
C SER A 128 16.88 1.84 -5.72
N GLY A 129 18.20 1.68 -5.59
CA GLY A 129 18.93 0.48 -6.05
C GLY A 129 18.58 -0.79 -5.27
N GLU A 130 17.85 -0.67 -4.17
CA GLU A 130 17.34 -1.82 -3.42
C GLU A 130 16.12 -2.40 -4.12
N LYS A 131 16.14 -3.72 -4.38
CA LYS A 131 15.05 -4.40 -5.07
C LYS A 131 13.81 -4.62 -4.21
N ASN A 132 14.03 -4.80 -2.91
CA ASN A 132 13.01 -5.11 -1.92
C ASN A 132 13.06 -4.05 -0.83
N THR A 133 12.03 -3.21 -0.73
CA THR A 133 11.94 -2.14 0.27
C THR A 133 10.58 -2.12 0.95
N ALA A 134 10.55 -1.66 2.20
CA ALA A 134 9.33 -1.35 2.93
C ALA A 134 9.50 -0.04 3.71
N THR A 135 8.45 0.77 3.77
CA THR A 135 8.54 2.14 4.32
C THR A 135 8.45 2.18 5.85
N VAL A 136 9.47 2.75 6.49
CA VAL A 136 9.56 2.98 7.94
C VAL A 136 9.92 4.43 8.25
N ASN A 137 9.63 4.89 9.47
CA ASN A 137 10.05 6.20 9.95
C ASN A 137 10.70 6.06 11.33
N PHE A 138 11.98 6.46 11.42
CA PHE A 138 12.79 6.27 12.62
C PHE A 138 12.60 7.37 13.66
N LYS A 139 11.85 8.44 13.32
CA LYS A 139 11.59 9.59 14.19
C LYS A 139 10.16 9.67 14.71
N LYS A 140 9.18 9.10 13.99
CA LYS A 140 7.77 9.12 14.37
C LYS A 140 7.57 8.23 15.59
N ALA A 141 6.80 8.70 16.57
CA ALA A 141 6.40 7.89 17.70
C ALA A 141 5.66 6.62 17.22
N LEU A 142 5.84 5.52 17.94
CA LEU A 142 5.17 4.27 17.59
C LEU A 142 3.65 4.45 17.66
N PRO A 143 2.92 4.16 16.58
CA PRO A 143 1.46 4.21 16.61
C PRO A 143 0.95 3.14 17.58
N GLU A 144 -0.15 3.39 18.30
CA GLU A 144 -0.68 2.35 19.20
C GLU A 144 -1.32 1.20 18.42
N LYS A 145 -2.07 1.52 17.36
CA LYS A 145 -2.96 0.58 16.66
C LYS A 145 -2.45 0.15 15.29
N ASP A 146 -1.59 0.96 14.69
CA ASP A 146 -1.12 0.73 13.32
C ASP A 146 0.16 -0.10 13.32
N PHE A 147 0.62 -0.44 12.13
CA PHE A 147 1.80 -1.27 11.95
C PHE A 147 3.07 -0.61 12.48
N LYS A 148 3.94 -1.45 13.02
CA LYS A 148 5.34 -1.15 13.30
C LYS A 148 6.18 -2.16 12.54
N GLY A 149 7.36 -1.72 12.12
CA GLY A 149 8.39 -2.58 11.54
C GLY A 149 9.54 -2.72 12.53
N ARG A 150 9.92 -3.95 12.85
CA ARG A 150 11.19 -4.22 13.54
C ARG A 150 12.32 -4.11 12.53
N VAL A 151 13.30 -3.25 12.80
CA VAL A 151 14.42 -3.00 11.87
C VAL A 151 15.75 -3.31 12.54
N LYS A 152 16.56 -4.15 11.90
CA LYS A 152 17.92 -4.46 12.31
C LYS A 152 18.85 -4.46 11.11
N ASP A 153 20.00 -3.81 11.24
CA ASP A 153 21.02 -3.68 10.17
C ASP A 153 20.43 -3.13 8.85
N GLY A 154 19.44 -2.23 8.96
CA GLY A 154 18.72 -1.63 7.83
C GLY A 154 17.75 -2.57 7.12
N LYS A 155 17.46 -3.75 7.66
CA LYS A 155 16.47 -4.69 7.15
C LYS A 155 15.25 -4.67 8.04
N VAL A 156 14.06 -4.68 7.44
CA VAL A 156 12.84 -4.99 8.18
C VAL A 156 12.87 -6.50 8.45
N LEU A 157 12.50 -6.93 9.65
CA LEU A 157 12.52 -8.34 10.07
C LEU A 157 11.16 -8.85 10.56
N GLU A 158 10.25 -7.94 10.89
CA GLU A 158 8.92 -8.25 11.39
C GLU A 158 8.03 -7.02 11.16
N VAL A 159 6.79 -7.23 10.75
CA VAL A 159 5.76 -6.18 10.74
C VAL A 159 4.57 -6.64 11.59
N SER A 160 4.17 -5.82 12.55
CA SER A 160 3.10 -6.17 13.49
C SER A 160 2.51 -4.94 14.15
N ILE A 161 1.24 -5.00 14.51
CA ILE A 161 0.59 -3.97 15.36
C ILE A 161 0.91 -4.16 16.85
N LYS A 162 1.54 -5.28 17.23
CA LYS A 162 1.72 -5.72 18.63
C LYS A 162 3.14 -5.57 19.18
N ILE A 163 4.07 -5.05 18.39
CA ILE A 163 5.49 -4.91 18.77
C ILE A 163 5.81 -3.46 19.15
N PHE A 164 6.62 -3.28 20.19
CA PHE A 164 6.93 -1.97 20.79
C PHE A 164 8.36 -1.90 21.35
N ASP A 165 9.24 -2.81 20.94
CA ASP A 165 10.64 -2.83 21.40
C ASP A 165 11.44 -1.66 20.81
N ASP A 166 12.63 -1.40 21.35
CA ASP A 166 13.49 -0.25 20.97
C ASP A 166 13.94 -0.26 19.49
N ASP A 167 13.89 -1.43 18.83
CA ASP A 167 14.19 -1.61 17.41
C ASP A 167 12.93 -1.62 16.51
N CYS A 168 11.77 -1.23 17.06
CA CYS A 168 10.54 -1.05 16.31
C CYS A 168 10.38 0.41 15.87
N PHE A 169 9.85 0.61 14.67
CA PHE A 169 9.65 1.92 14.07
C PHE A 169 8.27 2.01 13.42
N ALA A 170 7.72 3.24 13.32
CA ALA A 170 6.44 3.45 12.67
C ALA A 170 6.51 2.97 11.21
N PHE A 171 5.49 2.25 10.77
CA PHE A 171 5.49 1.55 9.48
C PHE A 171 4.27 1.95 8.66
N GLN A 172 4.46 2.10 7.36
CA GLN A 172 3.36 2.26 6.40
C GLN A 172 3.44 1.11 5.40
N PRO A 173 2.32 0.46 5.03
CA PRO A 173 2.31 -0.69 4.13
C PRO A 173 2.48 -0.25 2.67
N PHE A 174 3.63 0.35 2.34
CA PHE A 174 4.11 0.61 0.99
C PHE A 174 5.38 -0.20 0.77
N TYR A 175 5.28 -1.24 -0.07
CA TYR A 175 6.39 -2.12 -0.39
C TYR A 175 6.75 -2.01 -1.87
N LYS A 176 8.03 -2.08 -2.19
CA LYS A 176 8.54 -2.40 -3.54
C LYS A 176 9.22 -3.75 -3.43
N LEU A 177 8.75 -4.76 -4.14
CA LEU A 177 9.27 -6.12 -4.05
C LEU A 177 9.57 -6.65 -5.45
N GLU A 178 10.71 -7.30 -5.62
CA GLU A 178 10.96 -8.06 -6.85
C GLU A 178 10.04 -9.29 -6.91
N LYS A 179 9.79 -9.77 -8.13
CA LYS A 179 8.89 -10.92 -8.38
C LYS A 179 9.14 -12.11 -7.47
N ALA A 180 10.41 -12.46 -7.22
CA ALA A 180 10.78 -13.60 -6.39
C ALA A 180 10.33 -13.42 -4.93
N THR A 181 10.51 -12.23 -4.37
CA THR A 181 10.09 -11.87 -3.01
C THR A 181 8.58 -11.82 -2.89
N ALA A 182 7.91 -11.18 -3.85
CA ALA A 182 6.45 -11.17 -3.93
C ALA A 182 5.88 -12.61 -3.99
N SER A 183 6.44 -13.46 -4.86
CA SER A 183 6.02 -14.85 -5.01
C SER A 183 6.20 -15.68 -3.74
N ALA A 184 7.31 -15.47 -3.01
CA ALA A 184 7.55 -16.14 -1.74
C ALA A 184 6.51 -15.75 -0.68
N TRP A 185 6.18 -14.46 -0.58
CA TRP A 185 5.12 -13.98 0.32
C TRP A 185 3.75 -14.56 -0.06
N ILE A 186 3.41 -14.54 -1.35
CA ILE A 186 2.17 -15.14 -1.86
C ILE A 186 2.09 -16.63 -1.54
N GLY A 187 3.19 -17.37 -1.66
CA GLY A 187 3.26 -18.78 -1.28
C GLY A 187 2.88 -19.00 0.19
N LYS A 188 3.39 -18.17 1.10
CA LYS A 188 3.01 -18.19 2.51
C LYS A 188 1.55 -17.79 2.75
N VAL A 189 1.04 -16.80 2.02
CA VAL A 189 -0.38 -16.44 2.06
C VAL A 189 -1.26 -17.65 1.68
N VAL A 190 -0.91 -18.39 0.63
CA VAL A 190 -1.63 -19.61 0.23
C VAL A 190 -1.62 -20.66 1.33
N GLU A 191 -0.47 -20.89 1.98
CA GLU A 191 -0.37 -21.81 3.13
C GLU A 191 -1.31 -21.40 4.28
N PHE A 192 -1.35 -20.11 4.63
CA PHE A 192 -2.23 -19.58 5.68
C PHE A 192 -3.70 -19.81 5.35
N ILE A 193 -4.11 -19.48 4.12
CA ILE A 193 -5.51 -19.68 3.70
C ILE A 193 -5.89 -21.17 3.72
N HIS A 194 -5.01 -22.08 3.29
CA HIS A 194 -5.28 -23.52 3.36
C HIS A 194 -5.36 -24.05 4.80
N LYS A 195 -4.72 -23.40 5.77
CA LYS A 195 -4.88 -23.68 7.21
C LYS A 195 -6.14 -23.05 7.82
N GLY A 196 -6.87 -22.23 7.07
CA GLY A 196 -8.04 -21.50 7.56
C GLY A 196 -7.70 -20.20 8.31
N GLU A 197 -6.50 -19.65 8.12
CA GLU A 197 -6.05 -18.40 8.76
C GLU A 197 -6.41 -17.16 7.93
N ASP A 198 -7.70 -16.99 7.62
CA ASP A 198 -8.22 -15.93 6.73
C ASP A 198 -8.59 -14.61 7.42
N LYS A 199 -8.36 -14.51 8.74
CA LYS A 199 -8.68 -13.33 9.57
C LYS A 199 -7.45 -12.55 10.03
N CYS A 200 -6.25 -13.00 9.68
CA CYS A 200 -5.00 -12.34 10.03
C CYS A 200 -4.57 -11.34 8.95
N TYR A 201 -3.54 -10.53 9.23
CA TYR A 201 -2.95 -9.67 8.23
C TYR A 201 -2.02 -10.49 7.32
N ALA A 202 -1.81 -10.08 6.07
CA ALA A 202 -0.88 -10.81 5.20
C ALA A 202 0.56 -10.73 5.73
N GLU A 203 0.90 -9.71 6.53
CA GLU A 203 2.19 -9.65 7.23
C GLU A 203 2.39 -10.81 8.21
N ASN A 204 1.33 -11.42 8.77
CA ASN A 204 1.50 -12.63 9.58
C ASN A 204 2.16 -13.75 8.79
N ALA A 205 1.79 -13.90 7.51
CA ALA A 205 2.41 -14.85 6.59
C ALA A 205 3.82 -14.40 6.17
N LEU A 206 4.03 -13.10 5.96
CA LEU A 206 5.35 -12.54 5.63
C LEU A 206 6.35 -12.78 6.76
N ASN A 207 5.93 -12.62 8.02
CA ASN A 207 6.76 -12.76 9.20
C ASN A 207 7.38 -14.17 9.33
N GLU A 208 6.76 -15.21 8.77
CA GLU A 208 7.34 -16.57 8.75
C GLU A 208 8.60 -16.68 7.86
N ILE A 209 8.78 -15.78 6.90
CA ILE A 209 9.87 -15.82 5.92
C ILE A 209 10.67 -14.53 5.83
N PHE A 210 10.27 -13.48 6.55
CA PHE A 210 10.88 -12.15 6.55
C PHE A 210 12.42 -12.16 6.62
N PRO A 211 13.04 -12.93 7.55
CA PRO A 211 14.49 -12.95 7.68
C PRO A 211 15.24 -13.43 6.42
N ALA A 212 14.56 -14.16 5.53
CA ALA A 212 15.14 -14.69 4.29
C ALA A 212 14.98 -13.75 3.07
N LEU A 213 14.08 -12.75 3.13
CA LEU A 213 13.67 -11.97 1.94
C LEU A 213 14.49 -10.70 1.68
N ASN A 214 15.43 -10.35 2.56
CA ASN A 214 16.28 -9.15 2.45
C ASN A 214 15.49 -7.86 2.12
N ILE A 215 14.35 -7.63 2.78
CA ILE A 215 13.55 -6.42 2.60
C ILE A 215 14.20 -5.28 3.39
N ARG A 216 14.64 -4.24 2.68
CA ARG A 216 15.36 -3.10 3.23
C ARG A 216 14.39 -2.03 3.73
N ALA A 217 14.74 -1.41 4.84
CA ALA A 217 14.01 -0.26 5.33
C ALA A 217 14.23 0.94 4.38
N PHE A 218 13.15 1.51 3.87
CA PHE A 218 13.16 2.81 3.20
C PHE A 218 12.62 3.86 4.18
N SER A 219 13.44 4.85 4.53
CA SER A 219 13.01 5.92 5.45
C SER A 219 12.07 6.87 4.75
N TYR A 220 10.85 7.06 5.28
CA TYR A 220 9.93 8.08 4.80
C TYR A 220 9.97 9.39 5.61
N GLU A 221 11.01 9.62 6.41
CA GLU A 221 11.11 10.83 7.27
C GLU A 221 11.04 12.15 6.50
N ASP A 222 11.61 12.18 5.30
CA ASP A 222 11.68 13.38 4.45
C ASP A 222 10.56 13.41 3.40
N TYR A 223 9.53 12.57 3.58
CA TYR A 223 8.44 12.39 2.63
C TYR A 223 7.11 12.39 3.35
N TYR A 224 6.04 12.59 2.58
CA TYR A 224 4.70 12.36 3.10
C TYR A 224 4.18 10.98 2.74
N ILE A 225 3.76 10.22 3.75
CA ILE A 225 2.92 9.04 3.65
C ILE A 225 2.16 8.84 4.96
N ASP A 226 0.83 8.74 4.90
CA ASP A 226 -0.01 8.40 6.05
C ASP A 226 -1.34 7.80 5.62
N GLU A 227 -2.08 7.23 6.57
CA GLU A 227 -3.39 6.61 6.34
C GLU A 227 -4.51 7.58 6.73
N ILE A 228 -5.59 7.60 5.94
CA ILE A 228 -6.85 8.25 6.36
C ILE A 228 -7.78 7.18 6.87
N ASP A 229 -7.86 6.95 8.17
CA ASP A 229 -8.65 5.85 8.75
C ASP A 229 -9.97 6.28 9.38
N ASN A 230 -10.01 7.51 9.85
CA ASN A 230 -11.13 8.16 10.51
C ASN A 230 -11.16 9.66 10.18
N LEU A 231 -12.11 10.41 10.76
CA LEU A 231 -12.28 11.84 10.49
C LEU A 231 -11.11 12.71 11.00
N ASP A 232 -10.45 12.33 12.08
CA ASP A 232 -9.28 13.05 12.60
C ASP A 232 -8.09 12.87 11.66
N ASP A 233 -7.87 11.65 11.17
CA ASP A 233 -6.88 11.39 10.13
C ASP A 233 -7.21 12.15 8.85
N TYR A 234 -8.47 12.15 8.43
CA TYR A 234 -8.89 12.91 7.26
C TYR A 234 -8.52 14.39 7.39
N ALA A 235 -8.87 15.03 8.52
CA ALA A 235 -8.60 16.45 8.75
C ALA A 235 -7.09 16.77 8.80
N ARG A 236 -6.31 15.88 9.40
CA ARG A 236 -4.85 15.98 9.52
C ARG A 236 -4.18 15.75 8.16
N VAL A 237 -4.40 14.59 7.56
CA VAL A 237 -3.72 14.15 6.33
C VAL A 237 -3.98 15.07 5.16
N THR A 238 -5.24 15.49 4.99
CA THR A 238 -5.63 16.41 3.91
C THR A 238 -5.00 17.80 4.06
N ALA A 239 -4.59 18.19 5.27
CA ALA A 239 -3.88 19.45 5.52
C ALA A 239 -2.37 19.29 5.33
N GLU A 240 -1.80 18.21 5.86
CA GLU A 240 -0.36 17.96 5.86
C GLU A 240 0.19 17.60 4.48
N ILE A 241 -0.62 17.04 3.57
CA ILE A 241 -0.16 16.71 2.21
C ILE A 241 0.05 17.94 1.31
N LEU A 242 -0.62 19.07 1.59
CA LEU A 242 -0.64 20.23 0.69
C LEU A 242 0.74 20.90 0.47
N PRO A 243 1.63 21.03 1.47
CA PRO A 243 2.99 21.52 1.23
C PRO A 243 3.77 20.60 0.29
N PHE A 244 3.64 19.27 0.45
CA PHE A 244 4.31 18.30 -0.41
C PHE A 244 3.79 18.33 -1.85
N ASP A 245 2.49 18.56 -2.04
CA ASP A 245 1.93 18.77 -3.39
C ASP A 245 2.61 19.96 -4.10
N LYS A 246 2.84 21.06 -3.38
CA LYS A 246 3.53 22.24 -3.95
C LYS A 246 5.00 21.97 -4.25
N GLU A 247 5.67 21.19 -3.39
CA GLU A 247 7.06 20.77 -3.62
C GLU A 247 7.18 19.85 -4.83
N ASP A 248 6.26 18.89 -4.97
CA ASP A 248 6.17 17.99 -6.11
C ASP A 248 5.90 18.76 -7.41
N GLU A 249 4.98 19.74 -7.40
CA GLU A 249 4.73 20.63 -8.53
C GLU A 249 5.98 21.43 -8.92
N ALA A 250 6.76 21.92 -7.95
CA ALA A 250 7.97 22.68 -8.22
C ALA A 250 9.13 21.81 -8.74
N TYR A 251 9.20 20.54 -8.33
CA TYR A 251 10.28 19.63 -8.69
C TYR A 251 10.02 18.87 -10.00
N PHE A 252 8.77 18.47 -10.25
CA PHE A 252 8.39 17.64 -11.40
C PHE A 252 7.57 18.37 -12.48
N GLY A 253 7.15 19.62 -12.23
CA GLY A 253 6.33 20.43 -13.15
C GLY A 253 7.10 21.14 -14.25
#